data_AF-A0A3M8C681-F1
#
_entry.id   AF-A0A3M8C681-F1
#
_cell.length_a   1.000
_cell.length_b   1.000
_cell.length_c   1.000
_cell.angle_alpha   90.00
_cell.angle_beta   90.00
_cell.angle_gamma   90.00
#
_symmetry.space_group_name_H-M   'P 1'
#
loop_
_entity.id
_entity.type
_entity.pdbx_description
1 polymer ?
#
loop_
_entity_poly.entity_id
_entity_poly.type
_entity_poly.pdbx_seq_one_letter_code
_entity_poly.pdbx_strand_id
1 'polypeptide(L)' 'MREAIAGEIRRTYQEGLKFKVDALQLSNALYRKYPHQWHRLAVDRELPLDENSIKSIKFQVKLLGGNLSKLREHK' A
#
# COMPACT_ATOMS: atom_id res chain seq x y z
N MET A 1 6.80 -15.54 -0.22
CA MET A 1 6.02 -14.75 0.76
C MET A 1 6.13 -13.23 0.51
N ARG A 2 7.34 -12.65 0.51
CA ARG A 2 7.48 -11.19 0.31
C ARG A 2 6.95 -10.70 -1.04
N GLU A 3 7.25 -11.42 -2.12
CA GLU A 3 6.78 -11.08 -3.47
C GLU A 3 5.26 -11.19 -3.61
N ALA A 4 4.63 -12.16 -2.94
CA ALA A 4 3.17 -12.31 -2.94
C ALA A 4 2.48 -11.10 -2.29
N ILE A 5 2.99 -10.63 -1.14
CA ILE A 5 2.46 -9.44 -0.45
C ILE A 5 2.62 -8.19 -1.33
N ALA A 6 3.80 -8.00 -1.93
CA ALA A 6 4.03 -6.86 -2.83
C ALA A 6 3.10 -6.92 -4.06
N GLY A 7 2.89 -8.11 -4.63
CA GLY A 7 1.97 -8.34 -5.74
C GLY A 7 0.53 -8.01 -5.38
N GLU A 8 0.08 -8.42 -4.20
CA GLU A 8 -1.28 -8.15 -3.72
C GLU A 8 -1.53 -6.66 -3.42
N ILE A 9 -0.54 -5.97 -2.82
CA ILE A 9 -0.59 -4.51 -2.66
C ILE A 9 -0.69 -3.82 -4.02
N ARG A 10 0.13 -4.25 -5.00
CA ARG A 10 0.12 -3.67 -6.35
C ARG A 10 -1.19 -3.92 -7.07
N ARG A 11 -1.75 -5.13 -6.94
CA ARG A 11 -3.06 -5.48 -7.50
C ARG A 11 -4.17 -4.64 -6.90
N THR A 12 -4.17 -4.49 -5.56
CA THR A 12 -5.16 -3.66 -4.84
C THR A 12 -5.10 -2.21 -5.33
N TYR A 13 -3.89 -1.68 -5.51
CA TYR A 13 -3.68 -0.35 -6.08
C TYR A 13 -4.25 -0.23 -7.49
N GLN A 14 -3.95 -1.18 -8.38
CA GLN A 14 -4.44 -1.19 -9.75
C GLN A 14 -5.97 -1.29 -9.83
N GLU A 15 -6.59 -2.12 -8.99
CA GLU A 15 -8.06 -2.17 -8.91
C GLU A 15 -8.63 -0.83 -8.42
N GLY A 16 -8.04 -0.23 -7.38
CA GLY A 16 -8.42 1.12 -6.92
C GLY A 16 -8.39 2.17 -8.03
N LEU A 17 -7.32 2.17 -8.84
CA LEU A 17 -7.20 3.08 -10.00
C LEU A 17 -8.35 2.91 -11.00
N LYS A 18 -8.76 1.68 -11.31
CA LYS A 18 -9.89 1.41 -12.24
C LYS A 18 -11.19 2.04 -11.75
N PHE A 19 -11.40 2.06 -10.43
CA PHE A 19 -12.59 2.64 -9.81
C PHE A 19 -12.40 4.11 -9.40
N LYS A 20 -11.24 4.72 -9.69
CA LYS A 20 -10.87 6.07 -9.23
C LYS A 20 -10.95 6.22 -7.70
N VAL A 21 -10.47 5.22 -6.98
CA VAL A 21 -10.45 5.18 -5.50
C VAL A 21 -9.02 5.05 -4.98
N ASP A 22 -8.67 5.86 -3.98
CA ASP A 22 -7.42 5.74 -3.22
C ASP A 22 -7.48 4.58 -2.21
N ALA A 23 -7.46 3.34 -2.72
CA ALA A 23 -7.65 2.12 -1.93
C ALA A 23 -6.56 1.93 -0.85
N LEU A 24 -5.38 2.52 -1.03
CA LEU A 24 -4.25 2.44 -0.09
C LEU A 24 -4.11 3.69 0.79
N GLN A 25 -5.05 4.64 0.70
CA GLN A 25 -5.05 5.89 1.47
C GLN A 25 -3.76 6.72 1.32
N LEU A 26 -3.15 6.71 0.13
CA LEU A 26 -1.91 7.43 -0.19
C LEU A 26 -2.06 8.94 -0.03
N SER A 27 -3.22 9.49 -0.40
CA SER A 27 -3.54 10.91 -0.25
C SER A 27 -3.49 11.32 1.21
N ASN A 28 -4.17 10.57 2.08
CA ASN A 28 -4.17 10.82 3.52
C ASN A 28 -2.77 10.66 4.13
N ALA A 29 -2.04 9.60 3.74
CA ALA A 29 -0.67 9.38 4.21
C ALA A 29 0.27 10.54 3.82
N LEU A 30 0.15 11.03 2.58
CA LEU A 30 0.94 12.17 2.09
C LEU A 30 0.56 13.46 2.82
N TYR A 31 -0.73 13.74 3.01
CA TYR A 31 -1.19 14.92 3.74
C TYR A 31 -0.66 14.96 5.17
N ARG A 32 -0.73 13.83 5.90
CA ARG A 32 -0.27 13.74 7.29
C ARG A 32 1.23 13.95 7.43
N LYS A 33 2.02 13.55 6.43
CA LYS A 33 3.49 13.59 6.51
C LYS A 33 4.08 14.85 5.86
N TYR A 34 3.49 15.31 4.76
CA TYR A 34 3.98 16.40 3.92
C TYR A 34 2.81 17.26 3.41
N PRO A 35 2.11 17.99 4.29
CA PRO A 35 0.90 18.73 3.92
C PRO A 35 1.14 19.76 2.82
N HIS A 36 2.29 20.44 2.84
CA HIS A 36 2.66 21.38 1.78
C HIS A 36 2.84 20.73 0.40
N GLN A 37 3.39 19.51 0.35
CA GLN A 37 3.54 18.78 -0.92
C GLN A 37 2.19 18.27 -1.40
N TRP A 38 1.36 17.79 -0.47
CA TRP A 38 -0.01 17.39 -0.78
C TRP A 38 -0.80 18.54 -1.41
N HIS A 39 -0.81 19.73 -0.81
CA HIS A 39 -1.50 20.89 -1.37
C HIS A 39 -0.95 21.34 -2.73
N ARG A 40 0.34 21.12 -3.01
CA ARG A 40 0.94 21.42 -4.31
C ARG A 40 0.51 20.45 -5.41
N LEU A 41 0.35 19.17 -5.06
CA LEU A 41 0.06 18.09 -6.01
C LEU A 41 -1.44 17.84 -6.18
N ALA A 42 -2.24 18.19 -5.17
CA ALA A 42 -3.68 18.01 -5.22
C ALA A 42 -4.32 18.94 -6.26
N VAL A 43 -5.23 18.37 -7.05
CA VAL A 43 -6.06 19.07 -8.02
C VAL A 43 -7.50 18.83 -7.60
N ASP A 44 -8.30 19.89 -7.52
CA ASP A 44 -9.70 19.80 -7.09
C ASP A 44 -9.91 19.10 -5.74
N ARG A 45 -8.96 19.27 -4.81
CA ARG A 45 -8.92 18.65 -3.46
C ARG A 45 -8.70 17.14 -3.46
N GLU A 46 -8.30 16.56 -4.58
CA GLU A 46 -7.95 15.16 -4.71
C GLU A 46 -6.50 15.01 -5.15
N LEU A 47 -5.83 13.95 -4.67
CA LEU A 47 -4.49 13.62 -5.14
C LEU A 47 -4.64 12.79 -6.42
N PRO A 48 -4.22 13.29 -7.60
CA PRO A 48 -4.31 12.52 -8.83
C PRO A 48 -3.35 11.33 -8.76
N LEU A 49 -3.90 10.13 -8.69
CA LEU A 49 -3.16 8.87 -8.68
C LEU A 49 -3.17 8.25 -10.07
N ASP A 50 -2.02 7.72 -10.48
CA ASP A 50 -1.81 7.06 -11.76
C ASP A 50 -0.93 5.80 -11.60
N GLU A 51 -0.72 5.06 -12.68
CA GLU A 51 0.09 3.84 -12.65
C GLU A 51 1.53 4.07 -12.15
N ASN A 52 2.05 5.29 -12.28
CA ASN A 52 3.42 5.67 -11.93
C ASN A 52 3.57 6.21 -10.50
N SER A 53 2.45 6.43 -9.79
CA SER A 53 2.46 7.02 -8.45
C SER A 53 3.04 6.05 -7.40
N ILE A 54 2.96 4.74 -7.63
CA ILE A 54 3.69 3.72 -6.83
C ILE A 54 4.82 3.11 -7.65
N LYS A 55 6.02 3.69 -7.53
CA LYS A 55 7.24 3.16 -8.20
C LYS A 55 7.88 1.99 -7.47
N SER A 56 7.82 1.97 -6.13
CA SER A 56 8.45 0.91 -5.33
C SER A 56 7.64 0.61 -4.08
N ILE A 57 7.50 -0.67 -3.75
CA ILE A 57 6.81 -1.13 -2.54
C ILE A 57 7.88 -1.69 -1.61
N LYS A 58 8.12 -1.01 -0.49
CA LYS A 58 9.03 -1.45 0.58
C LYS A 58 8.19 -1.68 1.83
N PHE A 59 8.27 -2.88 2.40
CA PHE A 59 7.54 -3.24 3.61
C PHE A 59 8.41 -4.11 4.51
N GLN A 60 8.12 -4.04 5.80
CA GLN A 60 8.80 -4.82 6.82
C GLN A 60 7.76 -5.68 7.53
N VAL A 61 7.93 -7.01 7.48
CA VAL A 61 7.12 -7.96 8.25
C VAL A 61 7.88 -8.31 9.51
N LYS A 62 7.26 -8.07 10.66
CA LYS A 62 7.77 -8.54 11.95
C LYS A 62 6.79 -9.56 12.52
N LEU A 63 7.25 -10.81 12.63
CA LEU A 63 6.51 -11.84 13.36
C LEU A 63 6.75 -11.61 14.85
N LEU A 64 5.71 -11.22 15.59
CA LEU A 64 5.81 -10.88 17.02
C LEU A 64 5.55 -12.07 17.95
N GLY A 65 5.25 -13.25 17.41
CA GLY A 65 5.08 -14.48 18.18
C GLY A 65 4.59 -15.62 17.30
N GLY A 66 5.45 -16.59 17.06
CA GLY A 66 5.06 -17.87 16.50
C GLY A 66 4.81 -18.82 17.66
N ASN A 67 3.56 -19.18 17.93
CA ASN A 67 3.34 -20.50 18.50
C ASN A 67 3.86 -21.48 17.44
N LEU A 68 5.09 -21.96 17.66
CA LEU A 68 5.83 -22.97 16.90
C LEU A 68 5.10 -24.34 16.86
N SER A 69 3.80 -24.36 17.15
CA SER A 69 3.02 -25.53 17.56
C SER A 69 2.24 -26.17 16.41
N LYS A 70 2.04 -25.49 15.27
CA LYS A 70 1.21 -26.03 14.17
C LYS A 70 1.97 -26.41 12.90
N LEU A 71 3.30 -26.23 12.86
CA LEU A 71 4.11 -26.67 11.71
C LEU A 71 4.60 -28.13 11.82
N ARG A 72 4.26 -28.83 12.92
CA ARG A 72 4.54 -30.26 13.16
C ARG A 72 3.28 -31.13 13.06
N GLU A 73 2.34 -30.81 12.19
CA GLU A 73 1.24 -31.75 11.86
C GLU A 73 1.16 -31.91 10.35
N HIS A 74 2.04 -32.79 9.86
CA HIS A 74 1.87 -33.71 8.73
C HIS A 74 3.26 -34.14 8.28
N LYS A 75 3.79 -35.16 8.96
CA LYS A 75 4.83 -36.04 8.44
C LYS A 75 4.25 -37.45 8.38
#